data_AF-A0A257MKV0-F1
#
_entry.id   AF-A0A257MKV0-F1
#
_cell.length_a   1.000
_cell.length_b   1.000
_cell.length_c   1.000
_cell.angle_alpha   90.00
_cell.angle_beta   90.00
_cell.angle_gamma   90.00
#
_symmetry.space_group_name_H-M   'P 1'
#
loop_
_entity.id
_entity.type
_entity.pdbx_description
1 polymer ?
#
loop_
_entity_poly.entity_id
_entity_poly.type
_entity_poly.pdbx_seq_one_letter_code
_entity_poly.pdbx_strand_id
1 'polypeptide(L)'
;MFGLTYDLWKEIIHDIAVAHDSLFAAMHQAADELQLSPALIDDLKKRRELQIAEDPWNFRLIIESIEDKIGGFTIYLAAVEQFDALEQIKADIASDQGFSQEDIEGFELEHGLDMDEEIFVEMEDIYKIRAEVRDSEIIYELVVFDSQDLDDSRQSDLAWQEDLEN
;
A
#
# COMPACT_ATOMS: atom_id res chain seq x y z
N MET A 1 29.69 -16.58 15.54
CA MET A 1 28.36 -16.67 14.90
C MET A 1 27.58 -15.52 15.49
N PHE A 2 27.33 -14.47 14.71
CA PHE A 2 26.48 -13.37 15.17
C PHE A 2 25.05 -13.90 15.14
N GLY A 3 24.35 -13.85 16.26
CA GLY A 3 22.94 -14.20 16.30
C GLY A 3 22.11 -13.07 15.68
N LEU A 4 20.95 -13.41 15.13
CA LEU A 4 19.99 -12.42 14.69
C LEU A 4 19.58 -11.56 15.89
N THR A 5 19.71 -10.24 15.75
CA THR A 5 19.28 -9.27 16.76
C THR A 5 18.04 -8.56 16.26
N TYR A 6 17.30 -7.92 17.17
CA TYR A 6 16.12 -7.14 16.79
C TYR A 6 16.48 -6.00 15.82
N ASP A 7 17.60 -5.31 16.03
CA ASP A 7 18.06 -4.23 15.15
C ASP A 7 18.32 -4.74 13.72
N LEU A 8 18.95 -5.91 13.59
CA LEU A 8 19.27 -6.52 12.30
C LEU A 8 18.02 -7.11 11.62
N TRP A 9 17.10 -7.66 12.42
CA TRP A 9 15.79 -8.10 11.92
C TRP A 9 14.98 -6.91 11.38
N LYS A 10 15.01 -5.75 12.05
CA LYS A 10 14.41 -4.51 11.56
C LYS A 10 15.10 -3.97 10.30
N GLU A 11 16.43 -4.09 10.20
CA GLU A 11 17.18 -3.75 8.99
C GLU A 11 16.75 -4.63 7.81
N ILE A 12 16.61 -5.94 8.01
CA ILE A 12 16.11 -6.88 6.98
C ILE A 12 14.71 -6.48 6.50
N ILE A 13 13.80 -6.15 7.41
CA ILE A 13 12.44 -5.68 7.07
C ILE A 13 12.48 -4.42 6.22
N HIS A 14 13.30 -3.45 6.62
CA HIS A 14 13.48 -2.21 5.89
C HIS A 14 14.01 -2.46 4.48
N ASP A 15 15.03 -3.31 4.34
CA ASP A 15 15.60 -3.68 3.05
C ASP A 15 14.57 -4.38 2.14
N ILE A 16 13.71 -5.24 2.70
CA ILE A 16 12.62 -5.89 1.97
C ILE A 16 11.59 -4.87 1.47
N ALA A 17 11.21 -3.91 2.30
CA ALA A 17 10.32 -2.83 1.88
C ALA A 17 10.95 -1.97 0.77
N VAL A 18 12.25 -1.65 0.87
CA VAL A 18 13.00 -0.89 -0.14
C VAL A 18 13.16 -1.66 -1.45
N ALA A 19 13.19 -2.98 -1.44
CA ALA A 19 13.25 -3.78 -2.66
C ALA A 19 12.06 -3.53 -3.61
N HIS A 20 10.93 -3.04 -3.09
CA HIS A 20 9.72 -2.72 -3.86
C HIS A 20 9.69 -1.27 -4.37
N ASP A 21 10.73 -0.46 -4.10
CA ASP A 21 10.78 0.98 -4.44
C ASP A 21 10.47 1.27 -5.92
N SER A 22 10.93 0.40 -6.83
CA SER A 22 10.67 0.56 -8.27
C SER A 22 9.19 0.41 -8.63
N LEU A 23 8.47 -0.53 -8.01
CA LEU A 23 7.04 -0.72 -8.20
C LEU A 23 6.28 0.46 -7.60
N PHE A 24 6.61 0.83 -6.37
CA PHE A 24 5.92 1.89 -5.63
C PHE A 24 6.13 3.26 -6.26
N ALA A 25 7.34 3.58 -6.73
CA ALA A 25 7.60 4.78 -7.50
C ALA A 25 6.77 4.83 -8.79
N ALA A 26 6.61 3.68 -9.48
CA ALA A 26 5.77 3.60 -10.66
C ALA A 26 4.27 3.79 -10.34
N MET A 27 3.81 3.27 -9.19
CA MET A 27 2.44 3.51 -8.71
C MET A 27 2.19 5.00 -8.43
N HIS A 28 3.08 5.65 -7.69
CA HIS A 28 2.99 7.09 -7.41
C HIS A 28 3.01 7.92 -8.69
N GLN A 29 3.91 7.61 -9.62
CA GLN A 29 3.94 8.28 -10.92
C GLN A 29 2.63 8.09 -11.70
N ALA A 30 2.10 6.87 -11.74
CA ALA A 30 0.85 6.58 -12.44
C ALA A 30 -0.35 7.29 -11.78
N ALA A 31 -0.35 7.44 -10.46
CA ALA A 31 -1.36 8.20 -9.72
C ALA A 31 -1.27 9.71 -10.05
N ASP A 32 -0.08 10.28 -10.10
CA ASP A 32 0.15 11.68 -10.47
C ASP A 32 -0.28 12.00 -11.91
N GLU A 33 -0.09 11.05 -12.82
CA GLU A 33 -0.51 11.17 -14.22
C GLU A 33 -2.01 10.90 -14.43
N LEU A 34 -2.69 10.29 -13.44
CA LEU A 34 -4.08 9.91 -13.54
C LEU A 34 -5.01 11.13 -13.49
N GLN A 35 -5.79 11.31 -14.57
CA GLN A 35 -6.84 12.33 -14.60
C GLN A 35 -8.21 11.71 -14.28
N LEU A 36 -8.65 11.89 -13.04
CA LEU A 36 -9.98 11.48 -12.59
C LEU A 36 -11.07 12.39 -13.17
N SER A 37 -11.62 12.00 -14.32
CA SER A 37 -12.79 12.66 -14.90
C SER A 37 -14.10 12.14 -14.29
N PRO A 38 -15.18 12.95 -14.25
CA PRO A 38 -16.48 12.49 -13.78
C PRO A 38 -17.00 11.25 -14.52
N ALA A 39 -16.73 11.15 -15.83
CA ALA A 39 -17.10 9.98 -16.63
C ALA A 39 -16.34 8.72 -16.20
N LEU A 40 -15.05 8.85 -15.88
CA LEU A 40 -14.24 7.74 -15.37
C LEU A 40 -14.75 7.26 -13.99
N ILE A 41 -15.08 8.19 -13.10
CA ILE A 41 -15.63 7.88 -11.78
C ILE A 41 -16.99 7.16 -11.92
N ASP A 42 -17.87 7.66 -12.79
CA ASP A 42 -19.17 7.01 -13.03
C ASP A 42 -19.03 5.61 -13.61
N ASP A 43 -18.03 5.38 -14.46
CA ASP A 43 -17.75 4.06 -15.01
C ASP A 43 -17.12 3.13 -13.97
N LEU A 44 -16.22 3.64 -13.11
CA LEU A 44 -15.70 2.91 -11.95
C LEU A 44 -16.83 2.53 -11.00
N LYS A 45 -17.76 3.43 -10.66
CA LYS A 45 -18.92 3.12 -9.79
C LYS A 45 -19.78 1.97 -10.33
N LYS A 46 -19.87 1.82 -11.65
CA LYS A 46 -20.62 0.72 -12.30
C LYS A 46 -19.83 -0.59 -12.34
N ARG A 47 -18.52 -0.52 -12.62
CA ARG A 47 -17.67 -1.70 -12.87
C ARG A 47 -16.91 -2.18 -11.63
N ARG A 48 -16.77 -1.33 -10.63
CA ARG A 48 -15.95 -1.46 -9.40
C ARG A 48 -14.44 -1.50 -9.61
N GLU A 49 -14.00 -2.05 -10.73
CA GLU A 49 -12.59 -2.09 -11.11
C GLU A 49 -12.38 -1.72 -12.58
N LEU A 50 -11.23 -1.14 -12.89
CA LEU A 50 -10.80 -0.87 -14.25
C LEU A 50 -9.29 -1.07 -14.38
N GLN A 51 -8.86 -1.93 -15.29
CA GLN A 51 -7.45 -2.05 -15.64
C GLN A 51 -6.99 -0.82 -16.42
N ILE A 52 -5.89 -0.20 -16.00
CA ILE A 52 -5.35 1.02 -16.62
C ILE A 52 -3.99 0.83 -17.27
N ALA A 53 -3.23 -0.19 -16.87
CA ALA A 53 -1.99 -0.58 -17.52
C ALA A 53 -1.84 -2.11 -17.52
N GLU A 54 -1.26 -2.66 -18.59
CA GLU A 54 -1.06 -4.11 -18.75
C GLU A 54 0.40 -4.52 -18.52
N ASP A 55 1.38 -3.61 -18.63
CA ASP A 55 2.80 -3.97 -18.46
C ASP A 55 3.67 -2.82 -17.93
N PRO A 56 4.67 -3.09 -17.07
CA PRO A 56 5.00 -4.40 -16.49
C PRO A 56 4.21 -4.75 -15.21
N TRP A 57 3.53 -3.76 -14.60
CA TRP A 57 3.00 -3.88 -13.24
C TRP A 57 1.48 -4.08 -13.12
N ASN A 58 0.77 -4.23 -14.25
CA ASN A 58 -0.66 -4.55 -14.31
C ASN A 58 -1.56 -3.69 -13.40
N PHE A 59 -1.43 -2.37 -13.48
CA PHE A 59 -2.19 -1.46 -12.61
C PHE A 59 -3.71 -1.48 -12.85
N ARG A 60 -4.45 -1.43 -11.75
CA ARG A 60 -5.91 -1.38 -11.72
C ARG A 60 -6.39 -0.23 -10.86
N LEU A 61 -7.46 0.42 -11.27
CA LEU A 61 -8.23 1.31 -10.41
C LEU A 61 -9.35 0.53 -9.75
N ILE A 62 -9.47 0.67 -8.44
CA ILE A 62 -10.51 0.05 -7.62
C ILE A 62 -11.27 1.18 -6.94
N ILE A 63 -12.61 1.11 -6.94
CA ILE A 63 -13.44 2.03 -6.17
C ILE A 63 -14.16 1.28 -5.06
N GLU A 64 -13.98 1.77 -3.85
CA GLU A 64 -14.70 1.28 -2.67
C GLU A 64 -15.71 2.34 -2.23
N SER A 65 -16.96 1.93 -2.06
CA SER A 65 -17.99 2.82 -1.54
C SER A 65 -17.98 2.78 -0.02
N ILE A 66 -18.01 3.94 0.60
CA ILE A 66 -18.11 4.09 2.04
C ILE A 66 -19.60 3.96 2.39
N GLU A 67 -19.92 3.13 3.37
CA GLU A 67 -21.28 3.01 3.90
C GLU A 67 -21.62 4.23 4.79
N ASP A 68 -21.65 5.41 4.20
CA ASP A 68 -22.10 6.64 4.83
C ASP A 68 -23.47 7.08 4.26
N LYS A 69 -24.03 8.14 4.85
CA LYS A 69 -25.35 8.66 4.43
C LYS A 69 -25.26 9.54 3.17
N ILE A 70 -24.07 9.81 2.67
CA ILE A 70 -23.77 10.80 1.63
C ILE A 70 -23.25 10.17 0.34
N GLY A 71 -22.93 8.87 0.35
CA GLY A 71 -22.43 8.12 -0.79
C GLY A 71 -20.94 8.35 -1.07
N GLY A 72 -20.13 8.49 -0.02
CA GLY A 72 -18.69 8.60 -0.11
C GLY A 72 -18.04 7.39 -0.78
N PHE A 73 -16.85 7.59 -1.34
CA PHE A 73 -16.05 6.56 -1.98
C PHE A 73 -14.56 6.92 -1.96
N THR A 74 -13.73 5.88 -1.98
CA THR A 74 -12.28 5.98 -2.12
C THR A 74 -11.87 5.26 -3.40
N ILE A 75 -10.97 5.86 -4.17
CA ILE A 75 -10.38 5.26 -5.37
C ILE A 75 -8.93 4.92 -5.05
N TYR A 76 -8.59 3.65 -5.28
CA TYR A 76 -7.26 3.11 -5.12
C TYR A 76 -6.65 2.79 -6.48
N LEU A 77 -5.34 3.01 -6.59
CA LEU A 77 -4.50 2.42 -7.60
C LEU A 77 -3.88 1.16 -7.00
N ALA A 78 -4.22 0.02 -7.59
CA ALA A 78 -3.78 -1.28 -7.14
C ALA A 78 -2.75 -1.90 -8.11
N ALA A 79 -1.73 -2.52 -7.54
CA ALA A 79 -0.84 -3.45 -8.22
C ALA A 79 -0.98 -4.83 -7.58
N VAL A 80 -0.82 -5.89 -8.38
CA VAL A 80 -0.97 -7.27 -7.90
C VAL A 80 0.32 -8.02 -8.19
N GLU A 81 0.91 -8.62 -7.16
CA GLU A 81 2.06 -9.51 -7.25
C GLU A 81 1.74 -10.89 -6.66
N GLN A 82 2.46 -11.92 -7.11
CA GLN A 82 2.32 -13.24 -6.50
C GLN A 82 3.03 -13.26 -5.15
N PHE A 83 2.45 -13.91 -4.14
CA PHE A 83 3.03 -13.99 -2.81
C PHE A 83 4.45 -14.59 -2.82
N ASP A 84 4.69 -15.57 -3.71
CA ASP A 84 6.01 -16.18 -3.93
C ASP A 84 7.10 -15.15 -4.29
N ALA A 85 6.75 -14.01 -4.89
CA ALA A 85 7.71 -12.94 -5.19
C ALA A 85 8.23 -12.29 -3.90
N LEU A 86 7.36 -12.02 -2.92
CA LEU A 86 7.76 -11.50 -1.62
C LEU A 86 8.61 -12.52 -0.86
N GLU A 87 8.23 -13.79 -0.87
CA GLU A 87 9.00 -14.88 -0.24
C GLU A 87 10.42 -14.96 -0.81
N GLN A 88 10.55 -14.82 -2.13
CA GLN A 88 11.85 -14.80 -2.78
C GLN A 88 12.69 -13.59 -2.33
N ILE A 89 12.10 -12.39 -2.27
CA ILE A 89 12.78 -11.16 -1.80
C ILE A 89 13.23 -11.33 -0.35
N LYS A 90 12.37 -11.85 0.54
CA LYS A 90 12.69 -12.15 1.94
C LYS A 90 13.90 -13.07 2.05
N ALA A 91 13.88 -14.18 1.30
CA ALA A 91 14.95 -15.16 1.32
C ALA A 91 16.29 -14.59 0.82
N ASP A 92 16.25 -13.82 -0.27
CA ASP A 92 17.46 -13.22 -0.86
C ASP A 92 18.11 -12.21 0.10
N ILE A 93 17.30 -11.32 0.69
CA ILE A 93 17.81 -10.29 1.61
C ILE A 93 18.31 -10.90 2.93
N ALA A 94 17.57 -11.84 3.51
CA ALA A 94 18.02 -12.55 4.70
C ALA A 94 19.35 -13.28 4.42
N SER A 95 19.48 -13.91 3.26
CA SER A 95 20.71 -14.60 2.86
C SER A 95 21.88 -13.65 2.64
N ASP A 96 21.66 -12.47 2.07
CA ASP A 96 22.69 -11.44 1.90
C ASP A 96 23.23 -10.95 3.26
N GLN A 97 22.37 -10.95 4.28
CA GLN A 97 22.72 -10.66 5.67
C GLN A 97 23.29 -11.88 6.42
N GLY A 98 23.38 -13.05 5.76
CA GLY A 98 23.99 -14.27 6.28
C GLY A 98 23.06 -15.14 7.13
N PHE A 99 21.75 -14.96 7.03
CA PHE A 99 20.73 -15.74 7.72
C PHE A 99 19.98 -16.65 6.76
N SER A 100 19.62 -17.83 7.25
CA SER A 100 18.69 -18.71 6.57
C SER A 100 17.25 -18.38 6.94
N GLN A 101 16.29 -18.88 6.16
CA GLN A 101 14.87 -18.82 6.50
C GLN A 101 14.58 -19.44 7.88
N GLU A 102 15.24 -20.54 8.22
CA GLU A 102 15.09 -21.18 9.54
C GLU A 102 15.56 -20.26 10.69
N ASP A 103 16.58 -19.43 10.46
CA ASP A 103 17.06 -18.47 11.46
C ASP A 103 16.02 -17.35 11.70
N ILE A 104 15.37 -16.89 10.62
CA ILE A 104 14.33 -15.85 10.67
C ILE A 104 13.09 -16.40 11.40
N GLU A 105 12.57 -17.54 10.95
CA GLU A 105 11.38 -18.17 11.54
C GLU A 105 11.61 -18.51 13.02
N GLY A 106 12.81 -19.00 13.37
CA GLY A 106 13.19 -19.27 14.75
C GLY A 106 13.15 -18.01 15.62
N PHE A 107 13.67 -16.90 15.11
CA PHE A 107 13.67 -15.62 15.83
C PHE A 107 12.26 -15.05 16.01
N GLU A 108 11.41 -15.13 14.99
CA GLU A 108 10.00 -14.72 15.09
C GLU A 108 9.24 -15.51 16.15
N LEU A 109 9.40 -16.83 16.17
CA LEU A 109 8.76 -17.71 17.16
C LEU A 109 9.26 -17.45 18.58
N GLU A 110 10.55 -17.21 18.76
CA GLU A 110 11.16 -16.93 20.07
C GLU A 110 10.67 -15.60 20.66
N HIS A 111 10.36 -14.62 19.80
CA HIS A 111 10.02 -13.26 20.21
C HIS A 111 8.55 -12.89 20.01
N GLY A 112 7.75 -13.74 19.38
CA GLY A 112 6.35 -13.47 19.06
C GLY A 112 6.19 -12.36 18.02
N LEU A 113 7.05 -12.34 17.01
CA LEU A 113 7.05 -11.37 15.90
C LEU A 113 6.41 -11.98 14.65
N ASP A 114 5.98 -11.11 13.74
CA ASP A 114 5.46 -11.46 12.41
C ASP A 114 6.10 -10.54 11.37
N MET A 115 7.00 -11.10 10.57
CA MET A 115 7.77 -10.39 9.57
C MET A 115 6.88 -9.88 8.44
N ASP A 116 5.86 -10.64 8.02
CA ASP A 116 4.99 -10.21 6.92
C ASP A 116 4.17 -9.00 7.34
N GLU A 117 3.59 -9.03 8.54
CA GLU A 117 2.89 -7.87 9.12
C GLU A 117 3.81 -6.65 9.19
N GLU A 118 5.04 -6.84 9.67
CA GLU A 118 5.97 -5.72 9.91
C GLU A 118 6.58 -5.18 8.61
N ILE A 119 6.73 -6.00 7.57
CA ILE A 119 7.05 -5.55 6.21
C ILE A 119 5.92 -4.67 5.69
N PHE A 120 4.66 -5.10 5.81
CA PHE A 120 3.53 -4.32 5.30
C PHE A 120 3.37 -2.99 6.03
N VAL A 121 3.59 -2.96 7.35
CA VAL A 121 3.63 -1.72 8.14
C VAL A 121 4.75 -0.81 7.66
N GLU A 122 5.95 -1.33 7.44
CA GLU A 122 7.09 -0.53 6.95
C GLU A 122 6.81 0.05 5.55
N MET A 123 6.18 -0.72 4.65
CA MET A 123 5.76 -0.26 3.33
C MET A 123 4.73 0.87 3.41
N GLU A 124 3.73 0.74 4.29
CA GLU A 124 2.73 1.78 4.53
C GLU A 124 3.37 3.05 5.13
N ASP A 125 4.31 2.89 6.06
CA ASP A 125 4.98 4.01 6.72
C ASP A 125 5.84 4.81 5.76
N ILE A 126 6.65 4.15 4.92
CA ILE A 126 7.56 4.80 3.97
C ILE A 126 6.81 5.33 2.75
N TYR A 127 5.99 4.49 2.12
CA TYR A 127 5.45 4.75 0.79
C TYR A 127 3.98 5.12 0.76
N LYS A 128 3.28 5.03 1.91
CA LYS A 128 1.82 5.21 2.00
C LYS A 128 1.05 4.24 1.10
N ILE A 129 1.61 3.05 0.94
CA ILE A 129 1.02 1.94 0.17
C ILE A 129 0.59 0.87 1.17
N ARG A 130 -0.69 0.53 1.13
CA ARG A 130 -1.24 -0.57 1.92
C ARG A 130 -1.01 -1.87 1.15
N ALA A 131 -0.66 -2.94 1.86
CA ALA A 131 -0.58 -4.27 1.29
C ALA A 131 -1.63 -5.18 1.93
N GLU A 132 -2.30 -6.00 1.13
CA GLU A 132 -3.21 -7.04 1.60
C GLU A 132 -2.93 -8.36 0.89
N VAL A 133 -2.81 -9.43 1.67
CA VAL A 133 -2.71 -10.79 1.13
C VAL A 133 -4.12 -11.32 0.87
N ARG A 134 -4.37 -11.72 -0.39
CA ARG A 134 -5.60 -12.41 -0.77
C ARG A 134 -5.25 -13.67 -1.56
N ASP A 135 -5.67 -14.82 -1.03
CA ASP A 135 -5.38 -16.15 -1.58
C ASP A 135 -3.88 -16.45 -1.73
N SER A 136 -3.28 -16.18 -2.89
CA SER A 136 -1.84 -16.36 -3.16
C SER A 136 -1.22 -15.13 -3.83
N GLU A 137 -1.90 -13.99 -3.70
CA GLU A 137 -1.50 -12.72 -4.28
C GLU A 137 -1.40 -11.65 -3.19
N ILE A 138 -0.51 -10.70 -3.42
CA ILE A 138 -0.40 -9.47 -2.63
C ILE A 138 -0.97 -8.35 -3.49
N ILE A 139 -1.93 -7.63 -2.93
CA ILE A 139 -2.52 -6.44 -3.52
C ILE A 139 -1.91 -5.24 -2.82
N TYR A 140 -1.13 -4.45 -3.57
CA TYR A 140 -0.59 -3.18 -3.11
C TYR A 140 -1.54 -2.06 -3.55
N GLU A 141 -1.99 -1.25 -2.61
CA GLU A 141 -3.01 -0.22 -2.82
C GLU A 141 -2.47 1.16 -2.43
N LEU A 142 -2.52 2.08 -3.38
CA LEU A 142 -2.25 3.51 -3.17
C LEU A 142 -3.58 4.27 -3.26
N VAL A 143 -3.91 5.05 -2.24
CA VAL A 143 -5.07 5.96 -2.29
C VAL A 143 -4.79 7.05 -3.33
N VAL A 144 -5.63 7.14 -4.36
CA VAL A 144 -5.53 8.20 -5.38
C VAL A 144 -6.56 9.29 -5.15
N PHE A 145 -7.70 8.95 -4.55
CA PHE A 145 -8.75 9.92 -4.26
C PHE A 145 -9.63 9.43 -3.11
N ASP A 146 -9.83 10.28 -2.13
CA ASP A 146 -10.86 10.12 -1.12
C ASP A 146 -11.91 11.22 -1.27
N SER A 147 -13.17 10.83 -1.45
CA SER A 147 -14.27 11.79 -1.53
C SER A 147 -14.51 12.55 -0.23
N GLN A 148 -14.10 12.01 0.92
CA GLN A 148 -14.28 12.65 2.22
C GLN A 148 -13.36 13.87 2.39
N ASP A 149 -12.19 13.88 1.75
CA ASP A 149 -11.28 15.05 1.73
C ASP A 149 -11.94 16.30 1.12
N LEU A 150 -12.88 16.12 0.18
CA LEU A 150 -13.64 17.23 -0.41
C LEU A 150 -14.69 17.81 0.54
N ASP A 151 -15.24 17.00 1.44
CA ASP A 151 -16.21 17.48 2.42
C ASP A 151 -15.53 18.15 3.62
N ASP A 152 -14.35 17.65 4.04
CA ASP A 152 -13.55 18.25 5.11
C ASP A 152 -12.96 19.61 4.70
N SER A 153 -12.48 19.75 3.46
CA SER A 153 -12.00 21.04 2.94
C SER A 153 -13.12 22.09 2.84
N ARG A 154 -14.34 21.67 2.46
CA ARG A 154 -15.52 22.56 2.43
C ARG A 154 -16.00 22.96 3.82
N GLN A 155 -15.93 22.07 4.82
CA GLN A 155 -16.21 22.42 6.21
C GLN A 155 -15.16 23.38 6.78
N SER A 156 -13.88 23.22 6.41
CA SER A 156 -12.82 24.15 6.81
C SER A 156 -13.06 25.56 6.23
N ASP A 157 -13.36 25.68 4.94
CA ASP A 157 -13.64 26.97 4.29
C ASP A 157 -14.88 27.69 4.86
N LEU A 158 -15.90 26.93 5.31
CA LEU A 158 -17.06 27.49 6.01
C LEU A 158 -16.73 27.90 7.46
N ALA A 159 -15.88 27.15 8.17
CA ALA A 159 -15.43 27.49 9.52
C ALA A 159 -14.58 28.77 9.55
N TRP A 160 -13.80 29.06 8.50
CA TRP A 160 -13.07 30.31 8.35
C TRP A 160 -13.93 31.51 7.92
N GLN A 161 -15.14 31.29 7.40
CA GLN A 161 -16.08 32.37 7.06
C GLN A 161 -16.96 32.80 8.25
N GLU A 162 -17.28 31.90 9.18
CA GLU A 162 -18.05 32.28 10.39
C GLU A 162 -17.24 33.13 11.39
N ASP A 163 -15.90 33.07 11.37
CA ASP A 163 -15.03 33.88 12.22
C ASP A 163 -14.77 35.32 11.67
N LEU A 164 -15.23 35.63 10.45
CA LEU A 164 -15.10 36.97 9.86
C LEU A 164 -16.39 37.82 9.99
N GLU A 165 -17.48 37.25 10.50
CA GLU A 165 -18.76 37.95 10.68
C GLU A 165 -19.16 38.21 12.16
N ASN A 166 -18.24 38.07 13.13
CA ASN A 166 -18.45 38.50 14.52
C ASN A 166 -17.60 39.71 14.92
#